data_AF-X1BJC9-F1
#
_entry.id   AF-X1BJC9-F1
#
_cell.length_a   1.000
_cell.length_b   1.000
_cell.length_c   1.000
_cell.angle_alpha   90.00
_cell.angle_beta   90.00
_cell.angle_gamma   90.00
#
_symmetry.space_group_name_H-M   'P 1'
#
loop_
_entity.id
_entity.type
_entity.pdbx_description
1 polymer ?
#
loop_
_entity_poly.entity_id
_entity_poly.type
_entity_poly.pdbx_seq_one_letter_code
_entity_poly.pdbx_strand_id
1 'polypeptide(L)'
;MTIKFKREKINDEKLIRYYTRGDEEALVQLVKRHQKNIYNLSFRFMNNSQDAWDATQETFIRLIKRAKSFKGASKFSTWLYRITCNVCKDILIKRKKLISDSYEELKLTEKVTYKNRFNEVSNRILEAEETDKVQNLLQKLPQNLRIV
;
A
#
# COMPACT_ATOMS: atom_id res chain seq x y z
N MET A 1 -6.49 -25.02 40.55
CA MET A 1 -5.86 -25.00 39.20
C MET A 1 -5.13 -23.67 39.08
N THR A 2 -3.94 -23.58 39.68
CA THR A 2 -3.33 -22.32 40.12
C THR A 2 -1.92 -22.19 39.56
N ILE A 3 -1.77 -21.66 38.34
CA ILE A 3 -0.45 -21.28 37.78
C ILE A 3 -0.52 -19.92 37.06
N LYS A 4 -1.39 -18.99 37.46
CA LYS A 4 -1.51 -17.67 36.80
C LYS A 4 -0.59 -16.55 37.31
N PHE A 5 0.22 -16.75 38.36
CA PHE A 5 0.88 -15.62 39.05
C PHE A 5 2.42 -15.60 39.08
N LYS A 6 3.16 -16.59 38.58
CA LYS A 6 4.62 -16.68 38.87
C LYS A 6 5.56 -16.04 37.83
N ARG A 7 5.09 -15.54 36.68
CA ARG A 7 5.96 -15.00 35.62
C ARG A 7 6.11 -13.48 35.57
N GLU A 8 5.38 -12.73 36.39
CA GLU A 8 5.35 -11.27 36.34
C GLU A 8 6.73 -10.61 36.60
N LYS A 9 7.65 -11.30 37.29
CA LYS A 9 9.03 -10.86 37.54
C LYS A 9 10.09 -11.29 36.52
N ILE A 10 9.73 -12.01 35.45
CA ILE A 10 10.72 -12.44 34.44
C ILE A 10 11.00 -11.28 33.48
N ASN A 11 12.28 -10.97 33.23
CA ASN A 11 12.66 -9.93 32.28
C ASN A 11 12.38 -10.34 30.83
N ASP A 12 12.34 -9.36 29.93
CA ASP A 12 11.97 -9.59 28.53
C ASP A 12 12.98 -10.48 27.80
N GLU A 13 14.27 -10.38 28.14
CA GLU A 13 15.33 -11.21 27.57
C GLU A 13 15.16 -12.70 27.89
N LYS A 14 14.61 -13.04 29.06
CA LYS A 14 14.26 -14.43 29.40
C LYS A 14 12.96 -14.86 28.73
N LEU A 15 11.95 -13.99 28.68
CA LEU A 15 10.68 -14.31 28.02
C LEU A 15 10.89 -14.65 26.54
N ILE A 16 11.68 -13.88 25.81
CA ILE A 16 11.96 -14.17 24.39
C ILE A 16 12.71 -15.49 24.22
N ARG A 17 13.59 -15.85 25.15
CA ARG A 17 14.28 -17.17 25.16
C ARG A 17 13.31 -18.32 25.43
N TYR A 18 12.39 -18.17 26.38
CA TYR A 18 11.36 -19.17 26.62
C TYR A 18 10.47 -19.37 25.39
N TYR A 19 10.03 -18.27 24.77
CA TYR A 19 9.28 -18.33 23.53
C TYR A 19 10.03 -19.08 22.42
N THR A 20 11.32 -18.78 22.21
CA THR A 20 12.12 -19.51 21.20
C THR A 20 12.27 -21.01 21.47
N ARG A 21 11.94 -21.47 22.70
CA ARG A 21 11.92 -22.88 23.11
C ARG A 21 10.51 -23.50 23.09
N GLY A 22 9.51 -22.79 22.57
CA GLY A 22 8.12 -23.28 22.43
C GLY A 22 7.13 -22.78 23.47
N ASP A 23 7.52 -21.80 24.31
CA ASP A 23 6.64 -21.25 25.34
C ASP A 23 5.78 -20.08 24.82
N GLU A 24 4.58 -20.38 24.35
CA GLU A 24 3.65 -19.38 23.81
C GLU A 24 3.16 -18.37 24.87
N GLU A 25 3.07 -18.75 26.14
CA GLU A 25 2.68 -17.81 27.21
C GLU A 25 3.72 -16.70 27.39
N ALA A 26 5.00 -17.01 27.15
CA ALA A 26 6.07 -16.03 27.20
C ALA A 26 5.91 -14.95 26.11
N LEU A 27 5.45 -15.34 24.92
CA LEU A 27 5.13 -14.40 23.84
C LEU A 27 3.95 -13.50 24.24
N VAL A 28 2.87 -14.07 24.77
CA VAL A 28 1.69 -13.31 25.21
C VAL A 28 2.08 -12.24 26.23
N GLN A 29 2.99 -12.56 27.16
CA GLN A 29 3.48 -11.57 28.13
C GLN A 29 4.30 -10.47 27.48
N LEU A 30 5.18 -10.80 26.53
CA LEU A 30 5.94 -9.79 25.77
C LEU A 30 4.99 -8.85 25.01
N VAL A 31 4.00 -9.41 24.30
CA VAL A 31 3.02 -8.61 23.56
C VAL A 31 2.27 -7.68 24.50
N LYS A 32 1.70 -8.20 25.60
CA LYS A 32 0.96 -7.38 26.58
C LYS A 32 1.79 -6.24 27.16
N ARG A 33 3.07 -6.49 27.48
CA ARG A 33 3.97 -5.47 28.04
C ARG A 33 4.30 -4.35 27.05
N HIS A 34 4.46 -4.70 25.78
CA HIS A 34 4.99 -3.76 24.78
C HIS A 34 3.93 -3.14 23.87
N GLN A 35 2.73 -3.72 23.75
CA GLN A 35 1.69 -3.31 22.81
C GLN A 35 1.40 -1.80 22.85
N LYS A 36 1.20 -1.23 24.05
CA LYS A 36 0.92 0.22 24.19
C LYS A 36 2.07 1.08 23.67
N ASN A 37 3.30 0.71 23.98
CA ASN A 37 4.49 1.47 23.58
C ASN A 37 4.74 1.36 22.07
N ILE A 38 4.55 0.18 21.49
CA ILE A 38 4.68 -0.06 20.05
C ILE A 38 3.58 0.66 19.26
N TYR A 39 2.35 0.65 19.78
CA TYR A 39 1.26 1.45 19.22
C TYR A 39 1.58 2.93 19.24
N ASN A 40 2.00 3.48 20.39
CA ASN A 40 2.34 4.89 20.50
C ASN A 40 3.47 5.30 19.56
N LEU A 41 4.50 4.45 19.41
CA LEU A 41 5.58 4.69 18.47
C LEU A 41 5.07 4.67 17.02
N SER A 42 4.29 3.66 16.65
CA SER A 42 3.71 3.52 15.30
C SER A 42 2.79 4.69 14.96
N PHE A 43 1.99 5.15 15.92
CA PHE A 43 1.10 6.30 15.77
C PHE A 43 1.86 7.58 15.42
N ARG A 44 3.05 7.80 16.01
CA ARG A 44 3.91 8.95 15.67
C ARG A 44 4.44 8.92 14.23
N PHE A 45 4.52 7.74 13.61
CA PHE A 45 4.89 7.61 12.20
C PHE A 45 3.68 7.72 11.28
N MET A 46 2.57 7.08 11.63
CA MET A 46 1.42 6.93 10.74
C MET A 46 0.45 8.12 10.81
N ASN A 47 0.38 8.82 11.94
CA ASN A 47 -0.57 9.90 12.21
C ASN A 47 -2.05 9.52 11.93
N ASN A 48 -2.35 8.23 12.04
CA ASN A 48 -3.67 7.63 11.84
C ASN A 48 -3.80 6.42 12.77
N SER A 49 -4.94 6.28 13.45
CA SER A 49 -5.12 5.22 14.45
C SER A 49 -5.18 3.82 13.83
N GLN A 50 -5.88 3.66 12.70
CA GLN A 50 -6.00 2.38 12.00
C GLN A 50 -4.63 1.91 11.49
N ASP A 51 -3.93 2.78 10.76
CA ASP A 51 -2.59 2.48 10.24
C ASP A 51 -1.59 2.17 11.36
N ALA A 52 -1.72 2.85 12.52
CA ALA A 52 -0.88 2.59 13.69
C ALA A 52 -1.15 1.21 14.30
N TRP A 53 -2.41 0.78 14.37
CA TRP A 53 -2.77 -0.57 14.81
C TRP A 53 -2.23 -1.62 13.84
N ASP A 54 -2.37 -1.41 12.54
CA ASP A 54 -1.89 -2.33 11.51
C ASP A 54 -0.35 -2.46 11.57
N ALA A 55 0.37 -1.34 11.69
CA ALA A 55 1.82 -1.33 11.88
C ALA A 55 2.26 -2.02 13.18
N THR A 56 1.48 -1.87 14.26
CA THR A 56 1.73 -2.55 15.54
C THR A 56 1.59 -4.06 15.40
N GLN A 57 0.53 -4.53 14.74
CA GLN A 57 0.30 -5.94 14.49
C GLN A 57 1.42 -6.54 13.62
N GLU A 58 1.75 -5.89 12.50
CA GLU A 58 2.85 -6.31 11.61
C GLU A 58 4.19 -6.36 12.36
N THR A 59 4.42 -5.42 13.29
CA THR A 59 5.61 -5.45 14.16
C THR A 59 5.68 -6.73 15.00
N PHE A 60 4.58 -7.13 15.64
CA PHE A 60 4.56 -8.37 16.43
C PHE A 60 4.65 -9.62 15.56
N ILE A 61 4.07 -9.63 14.36
CA ILE A 61 4.27 -10.69 13.36
C ILE A 61 5.75 -10.82 12.99
N ARG A 62 6.45 -9.70 12.76
CA ARG A 62 7.88 -9.70 12.49
C ARG A 62 8.72 -10.09 13.71
N LEU A 63 8.31 -9.74 14.92
CA LEU A 63 8.94 -10.23 16.16
C LEU A 63 8.87 -11.76 16.22
N ILE A 64 7.70 -12.36 15.98
CA ILE A 64 7.49 -13.81 15.97
C ILE A 64 8.46 -14.46 14.96
N LYS A 65 8.47 -13.97 13.72
CA LYS A 65 9.34 -14.48 12.64
C LYS A 65 10.83 -14.32 12.96
N ARG A 66 11.21 -13.29 13.70
CA ARG A 66 12.62 -12.93 13.97
C ARG A 66 13.07 -13.28 15.38
N ALA A 67 12.24 -13.88 16.23
CA ALA A 67 12.56 -14.10 17.64
C ALA A 67 13.89 -14.83 17.86
N LYS A 68 14.17 -15.86 17.04
CA LYS A 68 15.43 -16.64 17.08
C LYS A 68 16.69 -15.81 16.72
N SER A 69 16.51 -14.66 16.06
CA SER A 69 17.61 -13.75 15.72
C SER A 69 18.01 -12.81 16.85
N PHE A 70 17.21 -12.71 17.92
CA PHE A 70 17.58 -11.89 19.06
C PHE A 70 18.74 -12.55 19.84
N LYS A 71 19.93 -11.94 19.79
CA LYS A 71 21.14 -12.44 20.46
C LYS A 71 21.43 -11.80 21.82
N GLY A 72 20.63 -10.83 22.27
CA GLY A 72 20.85 -10.14 23.55
C GLY A 72 21.97 -9.10 23.53
N ALA A 73 22.48 -8.70 22.36
CA ALA A 73 23.49 -7.63 22.23
C ALA A 73 22.94 -6.22 22.56
N SER A 74 21.62 -6.09 22.71
CA SER A 74 20.93 -4.87 23.14
C SER A 74 19.72 -5.26 24.00
N LYS A 75 19.15 -4.30 24.73
CA LYS A 75 17.87 -4.51 25.43
C LYS A 75 16.80 -4.98 24.45
N PHE A 76 15.94 -5.89 24.87
CA PHE A 76 14.86 -6.39 24.03
C PHE A 76 13.98 -5.25 23.48
N SER A 77 13.64 -4.26 24.31
CA SER A 77 12.85 -3.09 23.90
C SER A 77 13.50 -2.30 22.77
N THR A 78 14.82 -2.08 22.81
CA THR A 78 15.57 -1.41 21.75
C THR A 78 15.51 -2.19 20.44
N TRP A 79 15.68 -3.51 20.50
CA TRP A 79 15.57 -4.37 19.33
C TRP A 79 14.16 -4.35 18.73
N LEU A 80 13.12 -4.42 19.56
CA LEU A 80 11.73 -4.35 19.14
C LEU A 80 11.38 -2.98 18.52
N TYR A 81 11.89 -1.89 19.09
CA TYR A 81 11.71 -0.55 18.52
C TYR A 81 12.35 -0.43 17.13
N ARG A 82 13.51 -1.05 16.90
CA ARG A 82 14.13 -1.11 15.57
C ARG A 82 13.24 -1.85 14.57
N ILE A 83 12.62 -2.96 14.97
CA ILE A 83 11.65 -3.67 14.12
C ILE A 83 10.48 -2.75 13.79
N THR A 84 9.92 -2.08 14.80
CA THR A 84 8.78 -1.15 14.65
C THR A 84 9.08 -0.02 13.66
N CYS A 85 10.23 0.65 13.85
CA CYS A 85 10.66 1.72 12.95
C CYS A 85 10.82 1.22 11.51
N ASN A 86 11.34 0.01 11.32
CA ASN A 86 11.48 -0.56 9.98
C ASN A 86 10.11 -0.87 9.36
N VAL A 87 9.17 -1.44 10.11
CA VAL A 87 7.80 -1.67 9.65
C VAL A 87 7.15 -0.36 9.21
N CYS A 88 7.20 0.67 10.05
CA CYS A 88 6.64 1.98 9.73
C CYS A 88 7.27 2.58 8.46
N LYS A 89 8.60 2.49 8.33
CA LYS A 89 9.32 2.96 7.14
C LYS A 89 8.89 2.20 5.88
N ASP A 90 8.80 0.88 5.95
CA ASP A 90 8.38 0.04 4.81
C ASP A 90 6.97 0.44 4.34
N ILE A 91 6.04 0.63 5.28
CA ILE A 91 4.67 1.07 4.98
C ILE A 91 4.67 2.44 4.30
N LEU A 92 5.40 3.42 4.84
CA LEU A 92 5.49 4.77 4.27
C LEU A 92 6.13 4.79 2.88
N ILE A 93 7.19 4.00 2.67
CA ILE A 93 7.84 3.85 1.36
C ILE A 93 6.87 3.24 0.36
N LYS A 94 6.15 2.17 0.74
CA LYS A 94 5.14 1.54 -0.12
C LYS A 94 4.01 2.50 -0.46
N ARG A 95 3.51 3.27 0.50
CA ARG A 95 2.47 4.29 0.28
C ARG A 95 2.94 5.38 -0.67
N LYS A 96 4.18 5.89 -0.50
CA LYS A 96 4.76 6.87 -1.41
C LYS A 96 4.85 6.33 -2.85
N LYS A 97 5.25 5.07 -3.01
CA LYS A 97 5.30 4.42 -4.32
C LYS A 97 3.92 4.31 -4.97
N LEU A 98 2.91 3.85 -4.23
CA LEU A 98 1.53 3.75 -4.73
C LEU A 98 0.99 5.10 -5.19
N ILE A 99 1.26 6.16 -4.43
CA ILE A 99 0.89 7.52 -4.80
C ILE A 99 1.59 7.93 -6.09
N SER A 100 2.91 7.72 -6.19
CA SER A 100 3.68 8.03 -7.40
C SER A 100 3.16 7.29 -8.63
N ASP A 101 2.92 6.00 -8.52
CA ASP A 101 2.44 5.16 -9.61
C ASP A 101 1.02 5.61 -10.06
N SER A 102 0.14 5.94 -9.09
CA SER A 102 -1.20 6.47 -9.38
C SER A 102 -1.17 7.83 -10.09
N TYR A 103 -0.27 8.74 -9.69
CA TYR A 103 -0.14 10.04 -10.36
C TYR A 103 0.31 9.90 -11.82
N GLU A 104 1.22 8.97 -12.11
CA GLU A 104 1.64 8.70 -13.50
C GLU A 104 0.52 8.04 -14.32
N GLU A 105 -0.27 7.16 -13.72
CA GLU A 105 -1.44 6.55 -14.36
C GLU A 105 -2.55 7.58 -14.68
N LEU A 106 -2.81 8.52 -13.76
CA LEU A 106 -3.75 9.64 -13.99
C LEU A 106 -3.29 10.54 -15.13
N LYS A 107 -1.99 10.87 -15.21
CA LYS A 107 -1.45 11.64 -16.35
C LYS A 107 -1.57 10.90 -17.68
N LEU A 108 -1.39 9.59 -17.66
CA LEU A 108 -1.47 8.77 -18.87
C LEU A 108 -2.93 8.69 -19.37
N THR A 109 -3.89 8.48 -18.47
CA THR A 109 -5.31 8.45 -18.79
C THR A 109 -5.82 9.80 -19.31
N GLU A 110 -5.40 10.92 -18.72
CA GLU A 110 -5.71 12.25 -19.25
C GLU A 110 -5.16 12.43 -20.68
N LYS A 111 -3.88 12.13 -20.92
CA LYS A 111 -3.27 12.23 -22.26
C LYS A 111 -4.00 11.38 -23.31
N VAL A 112 -4.36 10.14 -22.97
CA VAL A 112 -5.12 9.25 -23.86
C VAL A 112 -6.51 9.81 -24.14
N THR A 113 -7.19 10.34 -23.11
CA THR A 113 -8.53 10.93 -23.25
C THR A 113 -8.52 12.16 -24.17
N TYR A 114 -7.54 13.06 -24.03
CA TYR A 114 -7.38 14.21 -24.92
C TYR A 114 -7.07 13.77 -26.35
N LYS A 115 -6.17 12.81 -26.54
CA LYS A 115 -5.80 12.30 -27.88
C LYS A 115 -6.99 11.62 -28.57
N ASN A 116 -7.79 10.86 -27.82
CA ASN A 116 -8.98 10.20 -28.36
C ASN A 116 -10.06 11.22 -28.76
N ARG A 117 -10.35 12.22 -27.91
CA ARG A 117 -11.28 13.30 -28.26
C ARG A 117 -10.83 14.10 -29.47
N PHE A 118 -9.53 14.41 -29.56
CA PHE A 118 -8.97 15.10 -30.72
C PHE A 118 -9.19 14.29 -32.00
N ASN A 119 -8.84 13.00 -31.99
CA ASN A 119 -9.02 12.13 -33.15
C ASN A 119 -10.49 11.99 -33.57
N GLU A 120 -11.41 11.87 -32.60
CA GLU A 120 -12.84 11.77 -32.89
C GLU A 120 -13.38 13.04 -33.56
N VAL A 121 -12.98 14.21 -33.06
CA VAL A 121 -13.34 15.50 -33.66
C VAL A 121 -12.71 15.66 -35.05
N SER A 122 -11.44 15.31 -35.20
CA SER A 122 -10.75 15.35 -36.50
C SER A 122 -11.41 14.44 -37.54
N ASN A 123 -11.80 13.22 -37.16
CA ASN A 123 -12.49 12.30 -38.07
C ASN A 123 -13.85 12.84 -38.52
N ARG A 124 -14.63 13.43 -37.60
CA ARG A 124 -15.92 14.04 -37.96
C ARG A 124 -15.77 15.23 -38.92
N ILE A 125 -14.71 16.02 -38.77
CA ILE A 125 -14.41 17.13 -39.68
C ILE A 125 -14.04 16.60 -41.07
N LEU A 126 -13.21 15.55 -41.14
CA LEU A 126 -12.86 14.91 -42.41
C LEU A 126 -14.08 14.29 -43.12
N GLU A 127 -14.97 13.64 -42.37
CA GLU A 127 -16.24 13.10 -42.89
C GLU A 127 -17.17 14.23 -43.43
N ALA A 128 -17.22 15.37 -42.75
CA ALA A 128 -17.95 16.54 -43.22
C ALA A 128 -17.36 17.11 -44.53
N GLU A 129 -16.02 17.18 -44.63
CA GLU A 129 -15.35 17.62 -45.86
C GLU A 129 -15.54 16.64 -47.02
N GLU A 130 -15.57 15.33 -46.75
CA GLU A 130 -15.83 14.31 -47.78
C GLU A 130 -17.28 14.36 -48.27
N THR A 131 -18.25 14.52 -47.37
CA THR A 131 -19.67 14.65 -47.74
C THR A 131 -19.93 15.91 -48.57
N ASP A 132 -19.30 17.04 -48.25
CA ASP A 132 -19.39 18.27 -49.04
C ASP A 132 -18.78 18.12 -50.45
N LYS A 133 -17.68 17.37 -50.58
CA LYS A 133 -17.08 17.03 -51.89
C LYS A 133 -17.98 16.10 -52.70
N VAL A 134 -18.53 15.07 -52.08
CA VAL A 134 -19.48 14.15 -52.73
C VAL A 134 -20.71 14.92 -53.20
N GLN A 135 -21.26 15.82 -52.38
CA GLN A 135 -22.44 16.60 -52.70
C GLN A 135 -22.19 17.60 -53.85
N ASN A 136 -21.00 18.21 -53.90
CA ASN A 136 -20.55 19.02 -55.03
C ASN A 136 -20.36 18.22 -56.32
N LEU A 137 -19.84 16.99 -56.23
CA LEU A 137 -19.67 16.11 -57.39
C LEU A 137 -21.03 15.58 -57.90
N LEU A 138 -21.97 15.30 -57.01
CA LEU A 138 -23.37 14.97 -57.35
C LEU A 138 -24.10 16.12 -58.06
N GLN A 139 -23.76 17.38 -57.76
CA GLN A 139 -24.30 18.53 -58.50
C GLN A 139 -23.71 18.73 -59.90
N LYS A 140 -22.51 18.19 -60.16
CA LYS A 140 -21.83 18.28 -61.46
C LYS A 140 -22.09 17.09 -62.38
N LEU A 141 -22.88 16.11 -61.94
CA LEU A 141 -23.24 14.94 -62.75
C LEU A 141 -24.30 15.33 -63.80
N PRO A 142 -24.05 15.12 -65.11
CA PRO A 142 -25.04 15.35 -66.16
C PRO A 142 -26.27 14.44 -65.99
N GLN A 143 -27.42 14.94 -66.44
CA GLN A 143 -28.78 14.44 -66.18
C GLN A 143 -29.02 12.94 -66.53
N ASN A 144 -28.10 12.31 -67.26
CA ASN A 144 -28.23 10.94 -67.78
C ASN A 144 -27.87 9.82 -66.79
N LEU A 145 -27.42 10.15 -65.57
CA LEU A 145 -27.03 9.14 -64.55
C LEU A 145 -27.85 9.22 -63.24
N ARG A 146 -28.98 9.94 -63.24
CA ARG A 146 -29.82 10.14 -62.05
C ARG A 146 -31.12 9.33 -62.12
N ILE A 147 -31.05 8.02 -62.33
CA ILE A 147 -32.25 7.16 -62.27
C ILE A 147 -31.92 5.85 -61.53
N VAL A 148 -32.73 5.63 -60.49
CA VAL A 148 -32.88 4.54 -59.50
C VAL A 148 -31.98 4.63 -58.27
#